data_AF-A0AAV3X2G7-F1
#
_entry.id   AF-A0AAV3X2G7-F1
#
_cell.length_a   1.000
_cell.length_b   1.000
_cell.length_c   1.000
_cell.angle_alpha   90.00
_cell.angle_beta   90.00
_cell.angle_gamma   90.00
#
_symmetry.space_group_name_H-M   'P 1'
#
loop_
_entity.id
_entity.type
_entity.pdbx_description
1 polymer ?
#
loop_
_entity_poly.entity_id
_entity_poly.type
_entity_poly.pdbx_seq_one_letter_code
_entity_poly.pdbx_strand_id
1 'polypeptide(L)'
;MKVFFKVLVVALLVSIPGLAGYAQTQIKERNITQAPAARAEDTITVSLPQSALVRTARDSMSGRVSGFDSQGRKLTLSAENGFSQSMAIAQIKTVTFTGDVWIPAAGGSRRIRGEERVATTTGQQTWRGVPLNAFELRDANQGQAIVRLGTVVSRAQLRGLRSVAATTPYVVDEISFESSGKMTIKATPYSR
;
A
#
# COMPACT_ATOMS: atom_id res chain seq x y z
N MET A 1 -77.25 31.23 -10.97
CA MET A 1 -77.84 30.39 -9.90
C MET A 1 -76.90 29.21 -9.65
N LYS A 2 -76.58 28.95 -8.37
CA LYS A 2 -76.16 27.64 -7.84
C LYS A 2 -77.22 26.59 -8.23
N VAL A 3 -76.87 25.32 -8.51
CA VAL A 3 -77.12 24.17 -7.62
C VAL A 3 -76.30 22.96 -8.12
N PHE A 4 -75.71 22.25 -7.15
CA PHE A 4 -75.04 20.95 -7.21
C PHE A 4 -76.04 19.78 -7.36
N PHE A 5 -75.49 18.59 -7.62
CA PHE A 5 -75.94 17.21 -7.31
C PHE A 5 -75.80 16.30 -8.55
N LYS A 6 -75.45 15.01 -8.50
CA LYS A 6 -75.46 14.01 -7.42
C LYS A 6 -74.49 12.89 -7.78
N VAL A 7 -73.93 12.28 -6.74
CA VAL A 7 -73.05 11.11 -6.70
C VAL A 7 -73.74 9.85 -7.28
N LEU A 8 -72.99 8.99 -7.98
CA LEU A 8 -73.17 7.54 -7.89
C LEU A 8 -71.81 6.84 -8.02
N VAL A 9 -71.46 6.08 -6.99
CA VAL A 9 -70.28 5.23 -6.86
C VAL A 9 -70.54 3.93 -7.63
N VAL A 10 -69.59 3.50 -8.45
CA VAL A 10 -69.48 2.11 -8.88
C VAL A 10 -68.08 1.63 -8.51
N ALA A 11 -68.03 0.75 -7.52
CA ALA A 11 -66.84 -0.01 -7.17
C ALA A 11 -66.61 -1.08 -8.23
N LEU A 12 -65.41 -1.13 -8.81
CA LEU A 12 -64.94 -2.31 -9.55
C LEU A 12 -63.57 -2.72 -8.99
N LEU A 13 -63.58 -3.82 -8.24
CA LEU A 13 -62.41 -4.58 -7.84
C LEU A 13 -61.80 -5.22 -9.09
N VAL A 14 -60.59 -4.80 -9.48
CA VAL A 14 -59.78 -5.52 -10.47
C VAL A 14 -58.56 -6.07 -9.75
N SER A 15 -58.52 -7.40 -9.59
CA SER A 15 -57.38 -8.16 -9.11
C SER A 15 -56.23 -8.04 -10.12
N ILE A 16 -55.08 -7.51 -9.68
CA ILE A 16 -53.86 -7.47 -10.48
C ILE A 16 -53.04 -8.72 -10.14
N PRO A 17 -52.80 -9.66 -11.08
CA PRO A 17 -51.76 -10.67 -10.89
C PRO A 17 -50.40 -9.97 -10.98
N GLY A 18 -49.57 -10.20 -9.96
CA GLY A 18 -48.25 -9.59 -9.85
C GLY A 18 -47.28 -10.03 -10.95
N LEU A 19 -46.45 -9.10 -11.38
CA LEU A 19 -45.14 -9.37 -11.96
C LEU A 19 -44.13 -8.41 -11.35
N ALA A 20 -43.29 -8.96 -10.49
CA ALA A 20 -42.02 -8.38 -10.11
C ALA A 20 -41.10 -8.36 -11.34
N GLY A 21 -40.41 -7.24 -11.59
CA GLY A 21 -39.49 -7.09 -12.71
C GLY A 21 -38.60 -5.87 -12.50
N TYR A 22 -37.40 -6.14 -12.02
CA TYR A 22 -36.39 -5.22 -11.54
C TYR A 22 -35.92 -4.18 -12.56
N ALA A 23 -35.70 -2.95 -12.08
CA ALA A 23 -35.07 -1.87 -12.83
C ALA A 23 -33.60 -2.22 -13.13
N GLN A 24 -33.23 -2.23 -14.41
CA GLN A 24 -31.87 -2.46 -14.88
C GLN A 24 -31.23 -1.11 -15.19
N THR A 25 -30.35 -0.65 -14.28
CA THR A 25 -29.52 0.54 -14.45
C THR A 25 -28.46 0.28 -15.52
N GLN A 26 -28.41 1.16 -16.51
CA GLN A 26 -27.39 1.11 -17.57
C GLN A 26 -26.01 1.49 -17.00
N ILE A 27 -25.09 0.53 -17.00
CA ILE A 27 -23.68 0.75 -16.73
C ILE A 27 -23.04 1.23 -18.04
N LYS A 28 -22.65 2.49 -18.05
CA LYS A 28 -21.84 3.09 -19.12
C LYS A 28 -20.43 2.48 -19.05
N GLU A 29 -20.06 1.69 -20.05
CA GLU A 29 -18.72 1.10 -20.19
C GLU A 29 -17.66 2.21 -20.16
N ARG A 30 -16.88 2.27 -19.07
CA ARG A 30 -15.59 2.96 -19.08
C ARG A 30 -14.60 2.01 -19.77
N ASN A 31 -14.15 2.39 -20.96
CA ASN A 31 -12.92 1.85 -21.53
C ASN A 31 -11.76 2.16 -20.59
N ILE A 32 -11.44 1.20 -19.72
CA ILE A 32 -10.21 1.19 -18.94
C ILE A 32 -9.15 0.63 -19.87
N THR A 33 -8.34 1.50 -20.46
CA THR A 33 -7.03 1.09 -20.99
C THR A 33 -6.28 0.46 -19.82
N GLN A 34 -6.22 -0.88 -19.79
CA GLN A 34 -5.45 -1.63 -18.81
C GLN A 34 -4.00 -1.18 -18.93
N ALA A 35 -3.53 -0.38 -17.97
CA ALA A 35 -2.11 -0.30 -17.69
C ALA A 35 -1.62 -1.74 -17.52
N PRO A 36 -0.50 -2.15 -18.15
CA PRO A 36 -0.03 -3.52 -18.05
C PRO A 36 0.10 -3.88 -16.57
N ALA A 37 -0.69 -4.87 -16.15
CA ALA A 37 -0.62 -5.39 -14.79
C ALA A 37 0.82 -5.85 -14.56
N ALA A 38 1.48 -5.26 -13.56
CA ALA A 38 2.78 -5.74 -13.14
C ALA A 38 2.66 -7.25 -12.87
N ARG A 39 3.52 -8.06 -13.50
CA ARG A 39 3.48 -9.50 -13.28
C ARG A 39 3.81 -9.75 -11.81
N ALA A 40 3.04 -10.62 -11.16
CA ALA A 40 3.32 -11.03 -9.77
C ALA A 40 4.77 -11.52 -9.60
N GLU A 41 5.37 -12.02 -10.68
CA GLU A 41 6.76 -12.47 -10.74
C GLU A 41 7.80 -11.36 -10.56
N ASP A 42 7.42 -10.10 -10.78
CA ASP A 42 8.33 -8.94 -10.70
C ASP A 42 8.38 -8.31 -9.31
N THR A 43 7.68 -8.90 -8.34
CA THR A 43 7.40 -8.31 -7.03
C THR A 43 8.10 -9.03 -5.89
N ILE A 44 8.64 -8.26 -4.95
CA ILE A 44 9.11 -8.71 -3.64
C ILE A 44 8.25 -8.04 -2.55
N THR A 45 7.70 -8.84 -1.64
CA THR A 45 7.07 -8.33 -0.41
C THR A 45 8.15 -7.99 0.60
N VAL A 46 8.01 -6.82 1.23
CA VAL A 46 8.91 -6.34 2.26
C VAL A 46 8.14 -5.91 3.50
N SER A 47 8.77 -6.02 4.67
CA SER A 47 8.25 -5.53 5.93
C SER A 47 8.94 -4.23 6.32
N LEU A 48 8.13 -3.25 6.72
CA LEU A 48 8.52 -1.97 7.27
C LEU A 48 8.45 -2.07 8.79
N PRO A 49 9.52 -1.68 9.48
CA PRO A 49 9.52 -1.54 10.93
C PRO A 49 8.49 -0.50 11.42
N GLN A 50 8.04 -0.67 12.66
CA GLN A 50 6.98 0.16 13.25
C GLN A 50 7.37 1.64 13.39
N SER A 51 8.67 1.92 13.49
CA SER A 51 9.18 3.29 13.61
C SER A 51 10.06 3.63 12.42
N ALA A 52 10.00 4.88 12.00
CA ALA A 52 10.85 5.46 10.99
C ALA A 52 11.31 6.84 11.43
N LEU A 53 12.59 7.12 11.22
CA LEU A 53 13.17 8.44 11.32
C LEU A 53 13.31 9.02 9.91
N VAL A 54 12.52 10.04 9.61
CA VAL A 54 12.56 10.78 8.36
C VAL A 54 13.49 11.97 8.53
N ARG A 55 14.55 12.01 7.73
CA ARG A 55 15.47 13.16 7.68
C ARG A 55 15.20 14.01 6.45
N THR A 56 15.09 15.31 6.69
CA THR A 56 14.99 16.34 5.65
C THR A 56 16.31 17.10 5.55
N ALA A 57 16.34 18.17 4.75
CA ALA A 57 17.50 19.05 4.71
C ALA A 57 17.73 19.86 6.01
N ARG A 58 16.67 20.11 6.79
CA ARG A 58 16.71 21.04 7.94
C ARG A 58 16.35 20.40 9.27
N ASP A 59 15.63 19.29 9.24
CA ASP A 59 15.02 18.70 10.43
C ASP A 59 14.87 17.18 10.30
N SER A 60 14.51 16.52 11.40
CA SER A 60 14.17 15.11 11.45
C SER A 60 12.89 14.86 12.23
N MET A 61 12.11 13.89 11.78
CA MET A 61 10.84 13.52 12.41
C MET A 61 10.74 12.02 12.57
N SER A 62 10.28 11.57 13.73
CA SER A 62 10.00 10.17 13.99
C SER A 62 8.50 9.87 13.89
N GLY A 63 8.16 8.71 13.35
CA GLY A 63 6.80 8.19 13.34
C GLY A 63 6.72 6.88 12.57
N ARG A 64 5.53 6.29 12.48
CA ARG A 64 5.28 5.14 11.61
C ARG A 64 4.95 5.62 10.22
N VAL A 65 5.51 4.99 9.18
CA VAL A 65 5.05 5.23 7.81
C VAL A 65 3.63 4.69 7.65
N SER A 66 2.67 5.59 7.45
CA SER A 66 1.24 5.26 7.36
C SER A 66 0.64 5.46 5.97
N GLY A 67 1.36 6.13 5.08
CA GLY A 67 0.92 6.35 3.71
C GLY A 67 2.08 6.62 2.76
N PHE A 68 1.93 6.18 1.52
CA PHE A 68 2.86 6.48 0.43
C PHE A 68 2.06 6.69 -0.86
N ASP A 69 2.11 7.92 -1.38
CA ASP A 69 1.48 8.30 -2.63
C ASP A 69 2.58 8.55 -3.67
N SER A 70 2.76 7.58 -4.57
CA SER A 70 3.76 7.67 -5.63
C SER A 70 3.44 8.73 -6.69
N GLN A 71 2.16 9.02 -6.93
CA GLN A 71 1.71 9.98 -7.94
C GLN A 71 1.75 11.40 -7.40
N GLY A 72 1.16 11.63 -6.23
CA GLY A 72 1.25 12.89 -5.51
C GLY A 72 2.62 13.16 -4.89
N ARG A 73 3.53 12.17 -4.94
CA ARG A 73 4.90 12.20 -4.41
C ARG A 73 4.93 12.60 -2.94
N LYS A 74 4.12 11.94 -2.11
CA LYS A 74 3.98 12.19 -0.68
C LYS A 74 4.26 10.95 0.16
N LEU A 75 4.86 11.16 1.32
CA LEU A 75 4.97 10.18 2.40
C LEU A 75 4.16 10.71 3.59
N THR A 76 3.38 9.85 4.23
CA THR A 76 2.65 10.17 5.45
C THR A 76 3.25 9.42 6.62
N LEU A 77 3.56 10.15 7.69
CA LEU A 77 3.92 9.60 8.99
C LEU A 77 2.74 9.73 9.95
N SER A 78 2.49 8.70 10.75
CA SER A 78 1.61 8.77 11.91
C SER A 78 2.44 8.70 13.19
N ALA A 79 2.23 9.65 14.10
CA ALA A 79 2.74 9.61 15.46
C ALA A 79 1.86 8.71 16.34
N GLU A 80 2.41 8.27 17.47
CA GLU A 80 1.71 7.38 18.42
C GLU A 80 0.45 8.01 19.03
N ASN A 81 0.44 9.34 19.16
CA ASN A 81 -0.71 10.11 19.67
C ASN A 81 -1.84 10.28 18.63
N GLY A 82 -1.77 9.61 17.48
CA GLY A 82 -2.79 9.66 16.42
C GLY A 82 -2.64 10.84 15.46
N PHE A 83 -1.73 11.78 15.70
CA PHE A 83 -1.42 12.83 14.74
C PHE A 83 -0.77 12.22 13.49
N SER A 84 -1.14 12.72 12.31
CA SER A 84 -0.52 12.31 11.04
C SER A 84 -0.07 13.51 10.24
N GLN A 85 1.10 13.40 9.63
CA GLN A 85 1.70 14.44 8.82
C GLN A 85 2.12 13.89 7.46
N SER A 86 1.66 14.54 6.39
CA SER A 86 2.10 14.27 5.03
C SER A 86 3.21 15.22 4.61
N MET A 87 4.24 14.70 3.95
CA MET A 87 5.41 15.43 3.49
C MET A 87 5.66 15.14 2.02
N ALA A 88 6.10 16.15 1.27
CA ALA A 88 6.53 15.96 -0.10
C ALA A 88 7.84 15.17 -0.12
N ILE A 89 7.91 14.10 -0.93
CA ILE A 89 9.09 13.25 -1.08
C ILE A 89 10.33 14.08 -1.47
N ALA A 90 10.16 15.15 -2.24
CA ALA A 90 11.24 16.06 -2.63
C ALA A 90 11.95 16.75 -1.44
N GLN A 91 11.32 16.81 -0.27
CA GLN A 91 11.91 17.38 0.95
C GLN A 91 12.60 16.31 1.82
N ILE A 92 12.38 15.04 1.53
CA ILE A 92 12.89 13.92 2.31
C ILE A 92 14.21 13.46 1.69
N LYS A 93 15.27 13.39 2.50
CA LYS A 93 16.54 12.80 2.11
C LYS A 93 16.49 11.29 2.32
N THR A 94 16.18 10.89 3.55
CA THR A 94 16.16 9.48 3.95
C THR A 94 15.02 9.19 4.91
N VAL A 95 14.61 7.93 4.91
CA VAL A 95 13.70 7.30 5.86
C VAL A 95 14.46 6.11 6.41
N THR A 96 14.94 6.20 7.64
CA THR A 96 15.63 5.10 8.32
C THR A 96 14.64 4.40 9.23
N PHE A 97 14.45 3.10 9.05
CA PHE A 97 13.48 2.34 9.80
C PHE A 97 14.12 1.67 11.02
N THR A 98 13.42 1.73 12.15
CA THR A 98 13.88 1.22 13.45
C THR A 98 12.75 0.54 14.20
N GLY A 99 13.11 -0.13 15.30
CA GLY A 99 12.15 -0.82 16.15
C GLY A 99 11.66 -2.13 15.56
N ASP A 100 10.53 -2.57 16.10
CA ASP A 100 9.99 -3.90 15.88
C ASP A 100 9.38 -4.05 14.49
N VAL A 101 9.35 -5.29 14.03
CA VAL A 101 8.81 -5.64 12.72
C VAL A 101 7.82 -6.77 12.89
N TRP A 102 6.65 -6.62 12.30
CA TRP A 102 5.65 -7.68 12.23
C TRP A 102 5.75 -8.37 10.88
N ILE A 103 5.95 -9.67 10.93
CA ILE A 103 6.15 -10.52 9.76
C ILE A 103 5.02 -11.55 9.72
N PRO A 104 4.36 -11.74 8.57
CA PRO A 104 3.39 -12.81 8.40
C PRO A 104 4.01 -14.19 8.68
N ALA A 105 3.36 -14.98 9.52
CA ALA A 105 3.76 -16.35 9.86
C ALA A 105 2.56 -17.30 9.85
N ALA A 106 2.82 -18.61 9.80
CA ALA A 106 1.75 -19.60 9.96
C ALA A 106 1.10 -19.43 11.35
N GLY A 107 -0.17 -19.03 11.39
CA GLY A 107 -0.92 -18.81 12.63
C GLY A 107 -0.96 -17.37 13.15
N GLY A 108 -0.44 -16.38 12.40
CA GLY A 108 -0.55 -14.96 12.77
C GLY A 108 0.62 -14.11 12.30
N SER A 109 1.05 -13.16 13.13
CA SER A 109 2.24 -12.34 12.87
C SER A 109 3.32 -12.65 13.90
N ARG A 110 4.56 -12.88 13.43
CA ARG A 110 5.75 -12.94 14.28
C ARG A 110 6.31 -11.53 14.46
N ARG A 111 6.73 -11.22 15.68
CA ARG A 111 7.47 -10.00 16.00
C ARG A 111 8.97 -10.29 15.95
N ILE A 112 9.72 -9.53 15.17
CA ILE A 112 11.18 -9.40 15.31
C ILE A 112 11.43 -8.14 16.13
N ARG A 113 12.14 -8.27 17.24
CA ARG A 113 12.41 -7.12 18.11
C ARG A 113 13.50 -6.23 17.51
N GLY A 114 13.39 -4.92 17.68
CA GLY A 114 14.38 -3.97 17.16
C GLY A 114 15.82 -4.26 17.61
N GLU A 115 16.01 -4.77 18.84
CA GLU A 115 17.31 -5.16 19.40
C GLU A 115 17.90 -6.42 18.74
N GLU A 116 17.07 -7.33 18.23
CA GLU A 116 17.50 -8.51 17.47
C GLU A 116 17.99 -8.13 16.06
N ARG A 117 17.70 -6.90 15.62
CA ARG A 117 18.09 -6.34 14.32
C ARG A 117 19.43 -5.61 14.34
N VAL A 118 20.16 -5.66 15.46
CA VAL A 118 21.51 -5.08 15.55
C VAL A 118 22.37 -5.70 14.45
N ALA A 119 22.91 -4.82 13.62
CA ALA A 119 23.21 -5.04 12.22
C ALA A 119 24.16 -6.22 11.95
N THR A 120 23.59 -7.33 11.47
CA THR A 120 24.31 -8.14 10.50
C THR A 120 24.03 -7.51 9.13
N THR A 121 24.98 -6.72 8.62
CA THR A 121 24.93 -6.23 7.22
C THR A 121 25.06 -7.38 6.21
N THR A 122 25.36 -8.57 6.70
CA THR A 122 25.40 -9.83 5.96
C THR A 122 24.10 -10.06 5.21
N GLY A 123 24.17 -10.02 3.89
CA GLY A 123 23.01 -10.26 3.02
C GLY A 123 22.11 -9.05 2.77
N GLN A 124 22.44 -7.86 3.29
CA GLN A 124 21.70 -6.63 2.96
C GLN A 124 21.71 -6.42 1.44
N GLN A 125 20.51 -6.28 0.88
CA GLN A 125 20.30 -5.96 -0.52
C GLN A 125 20.16 -4.44 -0.65
N THR A 126 20.77 -3.88 -1.69
CA THR A 126 20.58 -2.49 -2.09
C THR A 126 19.98 -2.44 -3.48
N TRP A 127 18.74 -1.99 -3.59
CA TRP A 127 18.06 -1.78 -4.86
C TRP A 127 18.08 -0.29 -5.20
N ARG A 128 18.91 0.09 -6.16
CA ARG A 128 19.09 1.50 -6.58
C ARG A 128 18.17 1.85 -7.73
N GLY A 129 17.79 3.13 -7.83
CA GLY A 129 17.01 3.63 -8.96
C GLY A 129 15.61 3.02 -9.07
N VAL A 130 15.04 2.53 -7.96
CA VAL A 130 13.68 2.00 -7.89
C VAL A 130 12.71 3.16 -8.19
N PRO A 131 11.87 3.07 -9.23
CA PRO A 131 10.88 4.11 -9.50
C PRO A 131 9.90 4.28 -8.33
N LEU A 132 9.43 5.50 -8.02
CA LEU A 132 8.48 5.71 -6.92
C LEU A 132 7.21 4.85 -7.07
N ASN A 133 6.70 4.69 -8.30
CA ASN A 133 5.52 3.87 -8.58
C ASN A 133 5.76 2.35 -8.51
N ALA A 134 6.99 1.92 -8.25
CA ALA A 134 7.32 0.52 -8.01
C ALA A 134 7.20 0.12 -6.53
N PHE A 135 7.04 1.08 -5.61
CA PHE A 135 6.77 0.83 -4.20
C PHE A 135 5.30 1.07 -3.88
N GLU A 136 4.70 0.13 -3.14
CA GLU A 136 3.31 0.19 -2.75
C GLU A 136 3.17 -0.23 -1.29
N LEU A 137 2.69 0.67 -0.44
CA LEU A 137 2.33 0.33 0.94
C LEU A 137 1.00 -0.42 0.92
N ARG A 138 1.01 -1.69 1.36
CA ARG A 138 -0.17 -2.58 1.33
C ARG A 138 -0.96 -2.54 2.62
N ASP A 139 -0.27 -2.66 3.75
CA ASP A 139 -0.88 -2.59 5.07
C ASP A 139 0.04 -1.76 5.97
N ALA A 140 -0.34 -0.51 6.20
CA ALA A 140 0.38 0.41 7.07
C ALA A 140 0.42 -0.03 8.54
N ASN A 141 -0.61 -0.74 9.01
CA ASN A 141 -0.71 -1.17 10.41
C ASN A 141 0.22 -2.35 10.68
N GLN A 142 0.36 -3.24 9.70
CA GLN A 142 1.28 -4.38 9.77
C GLN A 142 2.66 -4.07 9.19
N GLY A 143 2.86 -2.87 8.64
CA GLY A 143 4.10 -2.49 7.97
C GLY A 143 4.37 -3.31 6.71
N GLN A 144 3.35 -3.80 5.98
CA GLN A 144 3.58 -4.56 4.76
C GLN A 144 3.64 -3.65 3.54
N ALA A 145 4.67 -3.84 2.70
CA ALA A 145 4.81 -3.16 1.42
C ALA A 145 5.25 -4.13 0.31
N ILE A 146 5.07 -3.69 -0.92
CA ILE A 146 5.46 -4.39 -2.13
C ILE A 146 6.46 -3.53 -2.89
N VAL A 147 7.51 -4.16 -3.42
CA VAL A 147 8.50 -3.54 -4.30
C VAL A 147 8.56 -4.30 -5.62
N ARG A 148 8.30 -3.60 -6.73
CA ARG A 148 8.39 -4.14 -8.09
C ARG A 148 9.81 -3.92 -8.63
N LEU A 149 10.59 -4.98 -8.70
CA LEU A 149 12.02 -4.91 -9.05
C LEU A 149 12.32 -5.35 -10.48
N GLY A 150 11.32 -5.74 -11.27
CA GLY A 150 11.51 -6.26 -12.64
C GLY A 150 12.24 -5.32 -13.61
N THR A 151 12.23 -4.00 -13.36
CA THR A 151 12.99 -3.00 -14.13
C THR A 151 14.28 -2.54 -13.44
N VAL A 152 14.55 -3.04 -12.23
CA VAL A 152 15.65 -2.63 -11.35
C VAL A 152 16.74 -3.69 -11.29
N VAL A 153 16.38 -4.97 -11.35
CA VAL A 153 17.30 -6.11 -11.32
C VAL A 153 17.05 -7.06 -12.49
N SER A 154 18.03 -7.88 -12.84
CA SER A 154 17.85 -8.91 -13.87
C SER A 154 16.85 -9.98 -13.42
N ARG A 155 16.24 -10.70 -14.38
CA ARG A 155 15.33 -11.82 -14.10
C ARG A 155 15.97 -12.91 -13.23
N ALA A 156 17.26 -13.19 -13.43
CA ALA A 156 17.99 -14.19 -12.64
C ALA A 156 18.15 -13.73 -11.18
N GLN A 157 18.51 -12.45 -10.97
CA GLN A 157 18.58 -11.85 -9.62
C GLN A 157 17.22 -11.85 -8.95
N LEU A 158 16.16 -11.47 -9.68
CA LEU A 158 14.80 -11.45 -9.17
C LEU A 158 14.33 -12.84 -8.72
N ARG A 159 14.67 -13.89 -9.49
CA ARG A 159 14.43 -15.28 -9.10
C ARG A 159 15.15 -15.64 -7.80
N GLY A 160 16.42 -15.23 -7.66
CA GLY A 160 17.18 -15.41 -6.43
C GLY A 160 16.55 -14.69 -5.23
N LEU A 161 16.19 -13.42 -5.40
CA LEU A 161 15.51 -12.63 -4.36
C LEU A 161 14.20 -13.29 -3.93
N ARG A 162 13.39 -13.78 -4.87
CA ARG A 162 12.15 -14.49 -4.59
C ARG A 162 12.39 -15.81 -3.86
N SER A 163 13.42 -16.56 -4.24
CA SER A 163 13.80 -17.80 -3.55
C SER A 163 14.13 -17.54 -2.09
N VAL A 164 14.83 -16.45 -1.78
CA VAL A 164 15.09 -16.02 -0.40
C VAL A 164 13.81 -15.58 0.29
N ALA A 165 13.02 -14.71 -0.36
CA ALA A 165 11.78 -14.17 0.19
C ALA A 165 10.73 -15.25 0.54
N ALA A 166 10.79 -16.42 -0.09
CA ALA A 166 9.90 -17.55 0.20
C ALA A 166 10.06 -18.12 1.62
N THR A 167 11.25 -18.00 2.21
CA THR A 167 11.55 -18.53 3.55
C THR A 167 11.99 -17.45 4.53
N THR A 168 12.48 -16.33 4.00
CA THR A 168 13.23 -15.31 4.72
C THR A 168 12.75 -13.93 4.25
N PRO A 169 11.81 -13.32 4.97
CA PRO A 169 11.23 -12.04 4.60
C PRO A 169 12.29 -10.93 4.62
N TYR A 170 12.17 -10.02 3.65
CA TYR A 170 12.99 -8.82 3.61
C TYR A 170 12.41 -7.75 4.51
N VAL A 171 13.23 -7.19 5.38
CA VAL A 171 12.89 -6.05 6.21
C VAL A 171 13.60 -4.83 5.65
N VAL A 172 12.87 -3.73 5.46
CA VAL A 172 13.45 -2.47 4.98
C VAL A 172 14.21 -1.80 6.12
N ASP A 173 15.44 -1.42 5.85
CA ASP A 173 16.31 -0.70 6.78
C ASP A 173 16.29 0.79 6.47
N GLU A 174 16.34 1.15 5.18
CA GLU A 174 16.40 2.54 4.74
C GLU A 174 15.80 2.73 3.35
N ILE A 175 15.12 3.85 3.17
CA ILE A 175 14.76 4.38 1.84
C ILE A 175 15.40 5.75 1.69
N SER A 176 16.15 5.95 0.62
CA SER A 176 16.71 7.24 0.23
C SER A 176 16.05 7.72 -1.04
N PHE A 177 15.57 8.97 -1.06
CA PHE A 177 14.88 9.52 -2.23
C PHE A 177 15.81 10.33 -3.12
N GLU A 178 15.71 10.10 -4.42
CA GLU A 178 16.47 10.80 -5.45
C GLU A 178 15.57 11.85 -6.12
N SER A 179 16.13 12.98 -6.52
CA SER A 179 15.38 14.09 -7.14
C SER A 179 14.65 13.67 -8.44
N SER A 180 15.15 12.63 -9.12
CA SER A 180 14.62 12.08 -10.37
C SER A 180 13.32 11.26 -10.24
N GLY A 181 12.66 11.25 -9.07
CA GLY A 181 11.47 10.40 -8.87
C GLY A 181 11.82 8.92 -8.77
N LYS A 182 13.04 8.63 -8.30
CA LYS A 182 13.54 7.30 -7.98
C LYS A 182 13.93 7.27 -6.51
N MET A 183 14.18 6.06 -6.01
CA MET A 183 14.68 5.84 -4.67
C MET A 183 15.65 4.68 -4.64
N THR A 184 16.49 4.68 -3.61
CA THR A 184 17.31 3.53 -3.24
C THR A 184 16.70 2.91 -1.99
N ILE A 185 16.46 1.59 -2.03
CA ILE A 185 15.92 0.81 -0.91
C ILE A 185 17.01 -0.14 -0.42
N LYS A 186 17.31 -0.09 0.87
CA LYS A 186 18.15 -1.08 1.55
C LYS A 186 17.24 -2.01 2.35
N ALA A 187 17.37 -3.30 2.13
CA ALA A 187 16.57 -4.30 2.83
C ALA A 187 17.42 -5.52 3.19
N THR A 188 17.23 -6.02 4.41
CA THR A 188 17.96 -7.19 4.93
C THR A 188 17.00 -8.36 5.08
N PRO A 189 17.36 -9.56 4.57
CA PRO A 189 16.58 -10.76 4.80
C PRO A 189 16.79 -11.25 6.24
N TYR A 190 15.71 -11.40 7.02
CA TYR A 190 15.79 -11.90 8.39
C TYR A 190 15.36 -13.36 8.46
N SER A 191 16.32 -14.25 8.77
CA SER A 191 16.05 -15.67 8.94
C SER A 191 15.22 -15.95 10.18
N ARG A 192 14.61 -17.14 10.18
CA ARG A 192 13.87 -17.67 11.31
C ARG A 192 14.72 -17.73 12.57
#